data_AF-A0A5R2N5V3-F1
#
_entry.id   AF-A0A5R2N5V3-F1
#
_cell.length_a   1.000
_cell.length_b   1.000
_cell.length_c   1.000
_cell.angle_alpha   90.00
_cell.angle_beta   90.00
_cell.angle_gamma   90.00
#
_symmetry.space_group_name_H-M   'P 1'
#
loop_
_entity.id
_entity.type
_entity.pdbx_description
1 polymer ?
#
loop_
_entity_poly.entity_id
_entity_poly.type
_entity_poly.pdbx_seq_one_letter_code
_entity_poly.pdbx_strand_id
1 'polypeptide(L)' 'TEMLDRMQSGRWKVFDTCFDWLEERRLYHRKDGKIVKERDDVLSASRYALMMLREAITTKPRIPENTRAKALARSIV' A
#
# COMPACT_ATOMS: atom_id res chain seq x y z
N THR A 1 -17.49 -4.98 -1.60
CA THR A 1 -16.20 -5.57 -1.17
C THR A 1 -15.70 -4.79 0.03
N GLU A 2 -14.85 -5.41 0.86
CA GLU A 2 -14.33 -4.82 2.10
C GLU A 2 -13.67 -3.44 1.90
N MET A 3 -12.93 -3.24 0.81
CA MET A 3 -12.32 -1.95 0.49
C MET A 3 -13.34 -0.82 0.33
N LEU A 4 -14.45 -1.07 -0.39
CA LEU A 4 -15.50 -0.07 -0.61
C LEU A 4 -16.23 0.26 0.70
N ASP A 5 -16.50 -0.75 1.52
CA ASP A 5 -17.11 -0.56 2.84
C ASP A 5 -16.23 0.29 3.77
N ARG A 6 -14.91 0.04 3.78
CA ARG A 6 -13.94 0.88 4.50
C ARG A 6 -13.89 2.32 3.97
N MET A 7 -14.04 2.52 2.66
CA MET A 7 -14.12 3.85 2.06
C MET A 7 -15.40 4.60 2.47
N GLN A 8 -16.56 3.94 2.44
CA GLN A 8 -17.86 4.53 2.79
C GLN A 8 -17.99 4.81 4.29
N SER A 9 -17.51 3.90 5.13
CA SER A 9 -17.46 4.08 6.59
C SER A 9 -16.36 5.05 7.06
N GLY A 10 -15.54 5.58 6.14
CA GLY A 10 -14.48 6.53 6.47
C GLY A 10 -13.26 5.93 7.19
N ARG A 11 -13.18 4.59 7.29
CA ARG A 11 -12.04 3.84 7.86
C ARG A 11 -10.83 3.78 6.92
N TRP A 12 -11.05 3.98 5.62
CA TRP A 12 -9.98 4.10 4.63
C TRP A 12 -9.50 5.55 4.55
N LYS A 13 -8.26 5.80 4.97
CA LYS A 13 -7.62 7.12 4.92
C LYS A 13 -6.42 7.06 3.98
N VAL A 14 -6.23 8.14 3.23
CA VAL A 14 -5.11 8.31 2.29
C VAL A 14 -4.52 9.69 2.55
N PHE A 15 -3.19 9.78 2.50
CA PHE A 15 -2.48 11.06 2.62
C PHE A 15 -2.80 11.95 1.41
N ASP A 16 -2.86 13.25 1.62
CA ASP A 16 -3.14 14.24 0.57
C ASP A 16 -2.05 14.27 -0.52
N THR A 17 -0.82 13.91 -0.18
CA THR A 17 0.33 13.81 -1.10
C THR A 17 0.23 12.63 -2.08
N CYS A 18 -0.69 11.69 -1.89
CA CYS A 18 -0.85 10.53 -2.77
C CYS A 18 -1.77 10.84 -3.95
N PHE A 19 -1.34 11.76 -4.83
CA PHE A 19 -2.14 12.26 -5.96
C PHE A 19 -2.58 11.16 -6.91
N ASP A 20 -1.67 10.25 -7.30
CA ASP A 20 -1.96 9.15 -8.21
C ASP A 20 -3.13 8.29 -7.69
N TRP A 21 -3.15 8.01 -6.39
CA TRP A 21 -4.25 7.27 -5.77
C TRP A 21 -5.58 8.02 -5.85
N LEU A 22 -5.56 9.33 -5.63
CA LEU A 22 -6.76 10.18 -5.71
C LEU A 22 -7.30 10.28 -7.14
N GLU A 23 -6.43 10.30 -8.14
CA GLU A 23 -6.80 10.28 -9.56
C GLU A 23 -7.46 8.95 -9.95
N GLU A 24 -6.83 7.82 -9.64
CA GLU A 24 -7.38 6.49 -9.92
C GLU A 24 -8.71 6.27 -9.19
N ARG A 25 -8.83 6.75 -7.95
CA ARG A 25 -10.09 6.67 -7.18
C ARG A 25 -11.24 7.39 -7.88
N ARG A 26 -11.00 8.49 -8.59
CA ARG A 26 -12.07 9.22 -9.32
C ARG A 26 -12.63 8.39 -10.47
N LEU A 27 -11.79 7.57 -11.09
CA LEU A 27 -12.17 6.67 -12.18
C LEU A 27 -12.71 5.33 -11.66
N TYR A 28 -12.52 5.03 -10.37
CA TYR A 28 -12.97 3.78 -9.77
C TYR A 28 -14.49 3.65 -9.78
N HIS A 29 -14.99 2.75 -10.64
CA HIS A 29 -16.41 2.43 -10.72
C HIS A 29 -16.62 0.93 -10.93
N ARG A 30 -17.88 0.51 -10.78
CA ARG A 30 -18.30 -0.86 -11.02
C ARG A 30 -19.25 -0.91 -12.18
N LYS A 31 -19.08 -1.91 -13.04
CA LYS A 31 -20.00 -2.26 -14.11
C LYS A 31 -20.44 -3.70 -13.88
N ASP A 32 -21.75 -3.94 -13.86
CA ASP A 32 -22.34 -5.27 -13.65
C ASP A 32 -21.82 -5.99 -12.39
N GLY A 33 -21.63 -5.22 -11.31
CA GLY A 33 -21.12 -5.71 -10.02
C GLY A 33 -19.62 -6.01 -9.97
N LYS A 34 -18.92 -5.94 -11.10
CA LYS A 34 -17.47 -6.15 -11.21
C LYS A 34 -16.72 -4.81 -11.20
N ILE A 35 -15.51 -4.84 -10.63
CA ILE A 35 -14.59 -3.70 -10.70
C ILE A 35 -14.05 -3.62 -12.12
N VAL A 36 -14.17 -2.45 -12.73
CA VAL A 36 -13.55 -2.17 -14.04
C VAL A 36 -12.05 -1.93 -13.81
N LYS A 37 -11.21 -2.67 -14.53
CA LYS A 37 -9.75 -2.65 -14.41
C LYS A 37 -9.14 -1.69 -15.43
N GLU A 38 -9.41 -0.41 -15.27
CA GLU A 38 -8.86 0.64 -16.13
C GLU A 38 -8.07 1.62 -15.28
N ARG A 39 -6.75 1.69 -15.52
CA ARG A 39 -5.81 2.58 -14.79
C ARG A 39 -6.00 2.46 -13.27
N ASP A 40 -5.94 1.23 -12.75
CA ASP A 40 -6.19 0.92 -11.34
C ASP A 40 -4.96 0.35 -10.64
N ASP A 41 -3.75 0.77 -11.03
CA ASP A 41 -2.50 0.19 -10.54
C ASP A 41 -2.30 0.41 -9.04
N VAL A 42 -2.36 1.67 -8.59
CA VAL A 42 -2.17 2.04 -7.18
C VAL A 42 -3.35 1.58 -6.33
N LEU A 43 -4.57 1.63 -6.89
CA LEU A 43 -5.79 1.17 -6.25
C LEU A 43 -5.82 -0.36 -6.10
N SER A 44 -5.32 -1.11 -7.09
CA SER A 44 -5.15 -2.55 -7.03
C SER A 44 -4.07 -2.94 -6.03
N ALA A 45 -2.93 -2.25 -6.01
CA ALA A 45 -1.89 -2.45 -5.00
C ALA A 45 -2.45 -2.25 -3.58
N SER A 46 -3.22 -1.18 -3.39
CA SER A 46 -3.92 -0.90 -2.13
C SER A 46 -4.90 -2.01 -1.73
N ARG A 47 -5.63 -2.55 -2.70
CA ARG A 47 -6.56 -3.68 -2.49
C ARG A 47 -5.81 -4.94 -2.06
N TYR A 48 -4.66 -5.23 -2.67
CA TYR A 48 -3.82 -6.37 -2.26
C TYR A 48 -3.27 -6.19 -0.85
N ALA A 49 -2.83 -4.98 -0.49
CA ALA A 49 -2.42 -4.66 0.86
C ALA A 49 -3.55 -4.92 1.87
N LEU A 50 -4.79 -4.56 1.54
CA LEU A 50 -5.95 -4.87 2.37
C LEU A 50 -6.20 -6.37 2.52
N MET A 51 -6.08 -7.16 1.43
CA MET A 51 -6.28 -8.62 1.47
C MET A 51 -5.24 -9.33 2.35
N MET A 52 -4.04 -8.78 2.44
CA MET A 52 -2.93 -9.33 3.22
C MET A 52 -2.69 -8.58 4.54
N LEU A 53 -3.70 -7.89 5.06
CA LEU A 53 -3.58 -7.08 6.29
C LEU A 53 -3.11 -7.89 7.51
N ARG A 54 -3.43 -9.19 7.57
CA ARG A 54 -3.01 -10.09 8.66
C ARG A 54 -1.48 -10.27 8.75
N GLU A 55 -0.77 -10.09 7.65
CA GLU A 55 0.69 -10.22 7.56
C GLU A 55 1.40 -8.87 7.81
N ALA A 56 0.65 -7.81 8.12
CA ALA A 56 1.21 -6.49 8.33
C ALA A 56 2.09 -6.46 9.60
N ILE A 57 3.33 -6.00 9.44
CA ILE A 57 4.29 -5.86 10.55
C ILE A 57 4.11 -4.48 11.19
N THR A 58 3.62 -4.43 12.43
CA THR A 58 3.37 -3.17 13.16
C THR A 58 4.62 -2.64 13.88
N THR A 59 5.54 -3.52 14.25
CA THR A 59 6.77 -3.15 14.94
C THR A 59 7.77 -2.61 13.92
N LYS A 60 8.36 -1.43 14.14
CA LYS A 60 9.48 -0.94 13.32
C LYS A 60 10.51 -2.08 13.22
N PRO A 61 10.91 -2.53 12.01
CA PRO A 61 11.94 -3.56 11.91
C PRO A 61 13.16 -3.03 12.65
N ARG A 62 13.63 -3.82 13.63
CA ARG A 62 14.83 -3.48 14.39
C ARG A 62 15.96 -3.46 13.38
N ILE A 63 16.36 -2.28 12.91
CA ILE A 63 17.53 -2.16 12.03
C ILE A 63 18.68 -2.68 12.88
N PRO A 64 19.31 -3.82 12.54
CA PRO A 64 20.48 -4.25 13.29
C PRO A 64 21.52 -3.16 13.15
N GLU A 65 21.93 -2.59 14.28
CA GLU A 65 22.85 -1.46 14.42
C GLU A 65 24.19 -1.67 13.69
N ASN A 66 24.46 -2.91 13.29
CA ASN A 66 25.75 -3.34 12.76
C ASN A 66 25.88 -3.35 11.22
N THR A 67 24.90 -2.87 10.46
CA THR A 67 25.00 -2.89 8.98
C THR A 67 25.97 -1.83 8.43
N ARG A 68 26.18 -0.71 9.14
CA ARG A 68 27.20 0.29 8.76
C ARG A 68 28.64 -0.22 8.96
N ALA A 69 28.89 -1.02 9.98
CA ALA A 69 30.22 -1.57 10.24
C ALA A 69 30.60 -2.71 9.28
N LYS A 70 29.63 -3.54 8.86
CA LYS A 70 29.89 -4.66 7.91
C LYS A 70 30.22 -4.21 6.49
N ALA A 71 29.72 -3.05 6.05
CA ALA A 71 30.03 -2.50 4.74
C ALA A 71 31.46 -1.95 4.65
N LEU A 72 31.95 -1.29 5.72
CA LEU A 72 33.32 -0.77 5.78
C LEU A 72 34.37 -1.88 5.91
N ALA A 73 34.06 -2.94 6.66
CA ALA A 73 34.97 -4.08 6.86
C ALA A 73 35.18 -4.97 5.61
N ARG A 74 34.30 -4.86 4.60
CA ARG A 74 34.44 -5.56 3.31
C ARG A 74 35.22 -4.76 2.25
N SER A 75 35.68 -3.56 2.58
CA SER A 75 36.45 -2.67 1.70
C SER A 75 37.94 -2.61 2.06
N ILE A 76 38.39 -3.32 3.11
CA ILE A 76 39.78 -3.28 3.61
C ILE A 76 40.51 -4.62 3.43
N VAL A 77 39.95 -5.55 2.64
CA VAL A 77 40.70 -6.70 2.09
C VAL A 77 40.44 -6.72 0.59
#